data_AF-A0A9E0VQW5-F1
#
_entry.id   AF-A0A9E0VQW5-F1
#
_cell.length_a   1.000
_cell.length_b   1.000
_cell.length_c   1.000
_cell.angle_alpha   90.00
_cell.angle_beta   90.00
_cell.angle_gamma   90.00
#
_symmetry.space_group_name_H-M   'P 1'
#
loop_
_entity.id
_entity.type
_entity.pdbx_description
1 polymer ?
#
loop_
_entity_poly.entity_id
_entity_poly.type
_entity_poly.pdbx_seq_one_letter_code
_entity_poly.pdbx_strand_id
1 'polypeptide(L)'
;MNPYHTFISALTLFMVYGCTPVATINIDNLDVSESAIKTIDKRQESEKTTENFSMLSTSCAFGIKRLGDDTTKPDRVTLLRHRVYEEFVAKQLPGKLEINSFVIYHNIQRLARVMGFKGGAAVFANRSSPITDDFHDFFKSAPDAQIIDWYESFHGSDCTPKEALAAYYDKHENPDDKASFIVYLDASIDGKRNYVRHVEPYSNKFGSYTPYQVEAIENSINKFIDQYR
;
A
#
# COMPACT_ATOMS: atom_id res chain seq x y z
N MET A 1 -30.54 -52.81 23.84
CA MET A 1 -29.30 -52.43 23.13
C MET A 1 -29.59 -51.14 22.39
N ASN A 2 -28.96 -50.04 22.80
CA ASN A 2 -29.29 -48.69 22.36
C ASN A 2 -28.04 -48.09 21.69
N PRO A 3 -28.02 -47.81 20.38
CA PRO A 3 -26.80 -47.31 19.73
C PRO A 3 -27.05 -45.91 19.15
N TYR A 4 -26.96 -44.87 19.98
CA TYR A 4 -26.78 -43.50 19.48
C TYR A 4 -25.81 -42.76 20.38
N HIS A 5 -24.56 -43.21 20.34
CA HIS A 5 -23.42 -42.48 20.85
C HIS A 5 -22.75 -41.74 19.69
N THR A 6 -22.76 -40.41 19.80
CA THR A 6 -21.61 -39.55 19.55
C THR A 6 -21.16 -39.37 18.09
N PHE A 7 -21.65 -38.32 17.43
CA PHE A 7 -20.90 -37.60 16.39
C PHE A 7 -21.15 -36.08 16.53
N ILE A 8 -20.57 -35.48 17.58
CA ILE A 8 -20.34 -34.03 17.60
C ILE A 8 -19.11 -33.82 16.71
N SER A 9 -19.34 -33.55 15.43
CA SER A 9 -18.29 -33.09 14.52
C SER A 9 -17.91 -31.67 14.94
N ALA A 10 -16.82 -31.56 15.69
CA ALA A 10 -16.17 -30.30 15.98
C ALA A 10 -15.63 -29.72 14.65
N LEU A 11 -16.40 -28.81 14.06
CA LEU A 11 -15.97 -27.97 12.95
C LEU A 11 -14.94 -26.96 13.50
N THR A 12 -13.69 -27.41 13.67
CA THR A 12 -12.58 -26.54 14.05
C THR A 12 -12.25 -25.65 12.85
N LEU A 13 -12.87 -24.48 12.83
CA LEU A 13 -12.57 -23.38 11.92
C LEU A 13 -11.12 -22.94 12.18
N PHE A 14 -10.17 -23.46 11.39
CA PHE A 14 -8.80 -22.94 11.32
C PHE A 14 -8.87 -21.51 10.76
N MET A 15 -9.08 -20.52 11.64
CA MET A 15 -8.74 -19.14 11.32
C MET A 15 -7.21 -19.04 11.31
N VAL A 16 -6.62 -19.41 10.19
CA VAL A 16 -5.23 -19.06 9.89
C VAL A 16 -5.24 -17.55 9.66
N TYR A 17 -5.10 -16.78 10.72
CA TYR A 17 -4.71 -15.37 10.61
C TYR A 17 -3.36 -15.38 9.91
N GLY A 18 -3.38 -15.15 8.59
CA GLY A 18 -2.18 -14.97 7.81
C GLY A 18 -1.41 -13.81 8.40
N CYS A 19 -0.33 -14.10 9.11
CA CYS A 19 0.57 -13.08 9.62
C CYS A 19 1.14 -12.37 8.40
N THR A 20 0.69 -11.14 8.15
CA THR A 20 1.20 -10.37 7.02
C THR A 20 2.68 -10.09 7.26
N PRO A 21 3.58 -10.44 6.32
CA PRO A 21 4.99 -10.12 6.49
C PRO A 21 5.14 -8.60 6.59
N VAL A 22 5.88 -8.18 7.61
CA VAL A 22 6.19 -6.77 7.89
C VAL A 22 7.54 -6.47 7.27
N ALA A 23 7.62 -5.41 6.45
CA ALA A 23 8.89 -5.01 5.85
C ALA A 23 9.77 -4.32 6.89
N THR A 24 10.92 -4.89 7.21
CA THR A 24 11.89 -4.27 8.13
C THR A 24 12.86 -3.39 7.34
N ILE A 25 13.03 -2.16 7.80
CA ILE A 25 13.97 -1.17 7.29
C ILE A 25 14.95 -0.90 8.43
N ASN A 26 16.24 -1.12 8.18
CA ASN A 26 17.27 -0.80 9.17
C ASN A 26 17.59 0.69 9.08
N ILE A 27 17.37 1.40 10.18
CA ILE A 27 17.61 2.84 10.31
C ILE A 27 18.38 3.06 11.61
N ASP A 28 19.53 3.70 11.51
CA ASP A 28 20.34 4.07 12.66
C ASP A 28 19.82 5.36 13.32
N ASN A 29 20.11 5.57 14.60
CA ASN A 29 19.79 6.82 15.34
C ASN A 29 18.31 7.22 15.33
N LEU A 30 17.39 6.24 15.30
CA LEU A 30 15.95 6.49 15.40
C LEU A 30 15.57 7.23 16.70
N ASP A 31 16.20 6.87 17.81
CA ASP A 31 16.06 7.48 19.13
C ASP A 31 16.43 8.98 19.12
N VAL A 32 17.45 9.35 18.36
CA VAL A 32 17.85 10.76 18.21
C VAL A 32 16.74 11.54 17.51
N SER A 33 16.23 11.03 16.38
CA SER A 33 15.15 11.69 15.63
C SER A 33 13.84 11.81 16.43
N GLU A 34 13.58 10.84 17.32
CA GLU A 34 12.44 10.86 18.22
C GLU A 34 12.52 11.98 19.25
N SER A 35 13.69 12.19 19.85
CA SER A 35 13.90 13.27 20.81
C SER A 35 13.94 14.66 20.17
N ALA A 36 14.39 14.74 18.92
CA ALA A 36 14.65 16.01 18.24
C ALA A 36 13.41 16.64 17.58
N ILE A 37 12.44 15.82 17.15
CA ILE A 37 11.23 16.28 16.45
C ILE A 37 9.98 15.93 17.24
N LYS A 38 9.29 16.96 17.75
CA LYS A 38 7.93 16.84 18.28
C LYS A 38 6.97 16.51 17.15
N THR A 39 6.49 15.28 17.14
CA THR A 39 5.55 14.79 16.12
C THR A 39 4.12 14.81 16.65
N ILE A 40 3.20 15.37 15.87
CA ILE A 40 1.76 15.39 16.15
C ILE A 40 1.06 14.66 14.99
N ASP A 41 0.60 13.44 15.25
CA ASP A 41 -0.16 12.65 14.29
C ASP A 41 -1.65 12.96 14.39
N LYS A 42 -2.20 13.64 13.38
CA LYS A 42 -3.62 14.00 13.25
C LYS A 42 -4.35 13.12 12.22
N ARG A 43 -3.71 12.08 11.68
CA ARG A 43 -4.31 11.17 10.71
C ARG A 43 -5.55 10.51 11.31
N GLN A 44 -6.51 10.20 10.44
CA GLN A 44 -7.68 9.41 10.84
C GLN A 44 -7.24 8.00 11.24
N GLU A 45 -7.96 7.38 12.20
CA GLU A 45 -7.65 6.00 12.65
C GLU A 45 -7.73 4.97 11.51
N SER A 46 -8.61 5.21 10.53
CA SER A 46 -8.71 4.41 9.32
C SER A 46 -7.36 4.33 8.61
N GLU A 47 -6.66 5.45 8.43
CA GLU A 47 -5.35 5.48 7.76
C GLU A 47 -4.31 4.61 8.46
N LYS A 48 -4.36 4.48 9.79
CA LYS A 48 -3.39 3.71 10.58
C LYS A 48 -3.56 2.19 10.42
N THR A 49 -4.71 1.75 9.89
CA THR A 49 -5.08 0.34 9.80
C THR A 49 -5.11 -0.17 8.36
N THR A 50 -4.72 -1.43 8.20
CA THR A 50 -4.79 -2.13 6.92
C THR A 50 -6.23 -2.59 6.65
N GLU A 51 -6.76 -2.29 5.45
CA GLU A 51 -8.10 -2.68 5.03
C GLU A 51 -8.10 -3.15 3.56
N ASN A 52 -8.72 -4.30 3.27
CA ASN A 52 -9.02 -4.72 1.89
C ASN A 52 -10.43 -4.21 1.54
N PHE A 53 -10.55 -3.33 0.55
CA PHE A 53 -11.86 -2.76 0.21
C PHE A 53 -12.81 -3.79 -0.38
N SER A 54 -12.31 -4.75 -1.15
CA SER A 54 -13.07 -5.91 -1.57
C SER A 54 -12.21 -7.08 -2.02
N MET A 55 -12.65 -8.29 -1.68
CA MET A 55 -12.10 -9.56 -2.15
C MET A 55 -12.98 -10.21 -3.24
N LEU A 56 -14.13 -9.60 -3.57
CA LEU A 56 -15.05 -10.12 -4.58
C LEU A 56 -14.66 -9.59 -5.95
N SER A 57 -14.35 -10.47 -6.90
CA SER A 57 -13.94 -10.09 -8.26
C SER A 57 -14.97 -9.24 -9.00
N THR A 58 -16.25 -9.33 -8.66
CA THR A 58 -17.34 -8.52 -9.24
C THR A 58 -17.46 -7.11 -8.62
N SER A 59 -16.75 -6.82 -7.52
CA SER A 59 -16.78 -5.52 -6.86
C SER A 59 -15.87 -4.52 -7.55
N CYS A 60 -16.30 -3.26 -7.60
CA CYS A 60 -15.56 -2.14 -8.18
C CYS A 60 -14.30 -1.79 -7.37
N ALA A 61 -14.20 -2.23 -6.11
CA ALA A 61 -13.01 -2.07 -5.27
C ALA A 61 -12.13 -3.33 -5.17
N PHE A 62 -12.40 -4.35 -5.98
CA PHE A 62 -11.59 -5.57 -6.00
C PHE A 62 -10.13 -5.26 -6.30
N GLY A 63 -9.20 -5.86 -5.56
CA GLY A 63 -7.77 -5.59 -5.78
C GLY A 63 -7.27 -4.29 -5.18
N ILE A 64 -8.11 -3.54 -4.44
CA ILE A 64 -7.72 -2.31 -3.77
C ILE A 64 -7.60 -2.55 -2.27
N LYS A 65 -6.50 -2.07 -1.69
CA LYS A 65 -6.19 -2.22 -0.26
C LYS A 65 -5.61 -0.93 0.29
N ARG A 66 -6.04 -0.49 1.48
CA ARG A 66 -5.34 0.53 2.27
C ARG A 66 -4.29 -0.14 3.15
N LEU A 67 -3.09 0.42 3.20
CA LEU A 67 -2.02 -0.08 4.07
C LEU A 67 -1.95 0.72 5.38
N GLY A 68 -1.98 0.01 6.50
CA GLY A 68 -1.77 0.54 7.83
C GLY A 68 -0.29 0.63 8.22
N ASP A 69 -0.05 1.10 9.43
CA ASP A 69 1.28 1.24 10.02
C ASP A 69 1.91 -0.13 10.36
N ASP A 70 1.11 -1.20 10.33
CA ASP A 70 1.51 -2.59 10.51
C ASP A 70 2.30 -3.19 9.33
N THR A 71 2.49 -2.43 8.25
CA THR A 71 3.10 -2.93 7.01
C THR A 71 4.61 -2.72 6.92
N THR A 72 5.19 -1.86 7.76
CA THR A 72 6.64 -1.60 7.84
C THR A 72 7.12 -1.52 9.28
N LYS A 73 8.41 -1.76 9.50
CA LYS A 73 9.12 -1.53 10.75
C LYS A 73 10.44 -0.79 10.46
N PRO A 74 10.67 0.43 10.97
CA PRO A 74 9.70 1.24 11.70
C PRO A 74 8.47 1.61 10.85
N ASP A 75 7.42 2.10 11.51
CA ASP A 75 6.23 2.57 10.81
C ASP A 75 6.54 3.80 9.94
N ARG A 76 5.64 4.12 9.01
CA ARG A 76 5.85 5.21 8.05
C ARG A 76 5.92 6.60 8.68
N VAL A 77 5.26 6.84 9.81
CA VAL A 77 5.36 8.13 10.53
C VAL A 77 6.72 8.26 11.17
N THR A 78 7.20 7.20 11.81
CA THR A 78 8.55 7.13 12.36
C THR A 78 9.61 7.33 11.27
N LEU A 79 9.41 6.72 10.08
CA LEU A 79 10.29 6.92 8.93
C LEU A 79 10.26 8.37 8.43
N LEU A 80 9.09 8.97 8.24
CA LEU A 80 8.97 10.39 7.84
C LEU A 80 9.65 11.31 8.84
N ARG A 81 9.40 11.12 10.14
CA ARG A 81 10.06 11.88 11.22
C ARG A 81 11.57 11.78 11.10
N HIS A 82 12.09 10.58 10.90
CA HIS A 82 13.52 10.36 10.76
C HIS A 82 14.11 11.08 9.54
N ARG A 83 13.47 10.98 8.36
CA ARG A 83 13.92 11.67 7.14
C ARG A 83 13.87 13.19 7.28
N VAL A 84 12.86 13.74 7.96
CA VAL A 84 12.81 15.17 8.28
C VAL A 84 13.94 15.58 9.22
N TYR A 85 14.28 14.74 10.20
CA TYR A 85 15.42 14.97 11.10
C TYR A 85 16.75 15.02 10.34
N GLU A 86 16.99 14.03 9.47
CA GLU A 86 18.21 13.96 8.65
C GLU A 86 18.35 15.19 7.74
N GLU A 87 17.25 15.64 7.12
CA GLU A 87 17.31 16.75 6.17
C GLU A 87 17.41 18.13 6.85
N PHE A 88 16.65 18.37 7.92
CA PHE A 88 16.49 19.72 8.48
C PHE A 88 17.14 19.90 9.84
N VAL A 89 17.03 18.93 10.75
CA VAL A 89 17.45 19.12 12.15
C VAL A 89 18.95 18.95 12.33
N ALA A 90 19.56 18.04 11.55
CA ALA A 90 21.02 18.03 11.38
C ALA A 90 21.56 19.41 10.90
N LYS A 91 20.70 20.24 10.29
CA LYS A 91 21.00 21.59 9.79
C LYS A 91 20.43 22.73 10.67
N GLN A 92 20.05 22.43 11.93
CA GLN A 92 19.52 23.39 12.92
C GLN A 92 18.11 23.96 12.65
N LEU A 93 17.24 23.24 11.91
CA LEU A 93 15.84 23.60 11.66
C LEU A 93 14.92 22.36 11.76
N PRO A 94 13.59 22.47 11.86
CA PRO A 94 12.76 22.76 13.03
C PRO A 94 12.38 21.53 13.89
N GLY A 95 11.92 21.79 15.13
CA GLY A 95 11.56 20.76 16.11
C GLY A 95 10.10 20.27 16.09
N LYS A 96 9.31 20.55 15.05
CA LYS A 96 7.88 20.17 15.00
C LYS A 96 7.42 19.65 13.63
N LEU A 97 6.81 18.47 13.64
CA LEU A 97 6.17 17.82 12.50
C LEU A 97 4.70 17.55 12.83
N GLU A 98 3.76 18.08 12.04
CA GLU A 98 2.33 17.72 12.17
C GLU A 98 1.86 16.99 10.92
N ILE A 99 1.25 15.81 11.09
CA ILE A 99 0.84 14.94 9.98
C ILE A 99 -0.69 14.94 9.92
N ASN A 100 -1.28 15.45 8.85
CA ASN A 100 -2.73 15.50 8.67
C ASN A 100 -3.26 14.27 7.94
N SER A 101 -2.52 13.79 6.93
CA SER A 101 -2.81 12.55 6.22
C SER A 101 -1.50 11.89 5.79
N PHE A 102 -1.41 10.59 5.96
CA PHE A 102 -0.35 9.79 5.36
C PHE A 102 -0.94 8.43 5.05
N VAL A 103 -1.64 8.33 3.92
CA VAL A 103 -2.37 7.12 3.50
C VAL A 103 -1.72 6.50 2.28
N ILE A 104 -1.71 5.17 2.25
CA ILE A 104 -1.13 4.38 1.17
C ILE A 104 -2.21 3.43 0.67
N TYR A 105 -2.51 3.51 -0.62
CA TYR A 105 -3.35 2.57 -1.31
C TYR A 105 -2.50 1.67 -2.18
N HIS A 106 -2.78 0.37 -2.13
CA HIS A 106 -2.22 -0.62 -3.03
C HIS A 106 -3.31 -1.02 -4.02
N ASN A 107 -3.08 -0.73 -5.29
CA ASN A 107 -3.99 -1.06 -6.36
C ASN A 107 -3.38 -2.12 -7.26
N ILE A 108 -3.87 -3.35 -7.12
CA ILE A 108 -3.57 -4.48 -8.02
C ILE A 108 -4.77 -4.86 -8.86
N GLN A 109 -5.79 -4.00 -8.97
CA GLN A 109 -7.07 -4.36 -9.53
C GLN A 109 -6.96 -4.99 -10.92
N ARG A 110 -6.23 -4.35 -11.85
CA ARG A 110 -6.04 -4.91 -13.21
C ARG A 110 -5.37 -6.28 -13.17
N LEU A 111 -4.27 -6.42 -12.44
CA LEU A 111 -3.55 -7.69 -12.24
C LEU A 111 -4.45 -8.76 -11.59
N ALA A 112 -5.15 -8.42 -10.52
CA ALA A 112 -5.99 -9.34 -9.76
C ALA A 112 -7.19 -9.82 -10.59
N ARG A 113 -7.75 -8.98 -11.46
CA ARG A 113 -8.87 -9.35 -12.36
C ARG A 113 -8.40 -10.29 -13.48
N VAL A 114 -7.24 -9.98 -14.06
CA VAL A 114 -6.54 -10.81 -15.04
C VAL A 114 -6.21 -12.19 -14.46
N MET A 115 -5.77 -12.26 -13.20
CA MET A 115 -5.48 -13.51 -12.49
C MET A 115 -6.73 -14.22 -11.94
N GLY A 116 -7.74 -13.46 -11.53
CA GLY A 116 -9.02 -13.93 -11.01
C GLY A 116 -9.75 -14.83 -11.99
N PHE A 117 -9.60 -14.56 -13.30
CA PHE A 117 -10.14 -15.37 -14.38
C PHE A 117 -9.60 -16.82 -14.43
N LYS A 118 -8.48 -17.12 -13.77
CA LYS A 118 -7.88 -18.47 -13.74
C LYS A 118 -7.60 -19.05 -12.33
N GLY A 119 -8.10 -18.42 -11.25
CA GLY A 119 -7.94 -18.94 -9.87
C GLY A 119 -7.36 -17.96 -8.82
N GLY A 120 -7.58 -16.65 -9.01
CA GLY A 120 -6.88 -15.54 -8.34
C GLY A 120 -7.01 -15.31 -6.83
N ALA A 121 -7.41 -16.30 -6.02
CA ALA A 121 -7.38 -16.16 -4.56
C ALA A 121 -5.93 -16.13 -4.00
N ALA A 122 -4.96 -16.72 -4.70
CA ALA A 122 -3.58 -16.84 -4.21
C ALA A 122 -2.74 -15.55 -4.29
N VAL A 123 -3.08 -14.62 -5.19
CA VAL A 123 -2.29 -13.38 -5.42
C VAL A 123 -2.44 -12.40 -4.25
N PHE A 124 -3.60 -12.38 -3.59
CA PHE A 124 -3.82 -11.55 -2.41
C PHE A 124 -3.08 -12.05 -1.16
N ALA A 125 -2.77 -13.36 -1.09
CA ALA A 125 -2.17 -13.99 0.07
C ALA A 125 -0.63 -13.91 0.08
N ASN A 126 0.02 -13.97 -1.09
CA ASN A 126 1.47 -13.96 -1.20
C ASN A 126 2.02 -12.58 -1.55
N ARG A 127 2.21 -11.76 -0.52
CA ARG A 127 2.81 -10.41 -0.57
C ARG A 127 4.30 -10.36 -0.97
N SER A 128 4.93 -11.50 -1.26
CA SER A 128 6.39 -11.62 -1.44
C SER A 128 6.84 -12.63 -2.50
N SER A 129 5.93 -13.19 -3.31
CA SER A 129 6.40 -14.02 -4.42
C SER A 129 6.97 -13.08 -5.49
N PRO A 130 8.21 -13.29 -5.98
CA PRO A 130 8.65 -12.61 -7.18
C PRO A 130 7.60 -12.91 -8.24
N ILE A 131 7.04 -11.85 -8.82
CA ILE A 131 6.24 -11.93 -10.03
C ILE A 131 7.22 -12.49 -11.06
N THR A 132 7.17 -13.81 -11.30
CA THR A 132 8.13 -14.52 -12.15
C THR A 132 7.97 -14.09 -13.60
N ASP A 133 8.98 -14.37 -14.44
CA ASP A 133 8.95 -14.07 -15.88
C ASP A 133 7.70 -14.63 -16.60
N ASP A 134 7.12 -15.73 -16.09
CA ASP A 134 5.85 -16.31 -16.55
C ASP A 134 4.65 -15.32 -16.47
N PHE A 135 4.66 -14.39 -15.52
CA PHE A 135 3.63 -13.36 -15.42
C PHE A 135 3.76 -12.31 -16.52
N HIS A 136 4.98 -11.92 -16.86
CA HIS A 136 5.22 -10.90 -17.90
C HIS A 136 4.83 -11.44 -19.29
N ASP A 137 5.04 -12.73 -19.54
CA ASP A 137 4.63 -13.37 -20.80
C ASP A 137 3.12 -13.69 -20.84
N PHE A 138 2.48 -13.88 -19.69
CA PHE A 138 1.02 -13.93 -19.61
C PHE A 138 0.37 -12.60 -20.02
N PHE A 139 0.91 -11.46 -19.56
CA PHE A 139 0.39 -10.14 -19.96
C PHE A 139 0.54 -9.85 -21.45
N LYS A 140 1.58 -10.38 -22.11
CA LYS A 140 1.74 -10.27 -23.58
C LYS A 140 0.75 -11.13 -24.37
N SER A 141 0.19 -12.18 -23.76
CA SER A 141 -0.63 -13.19 -24.45
C SER A 141 -2.12 -13.09 -24.15
N ALA A 142 -2.53 -12.31 -23.16
CA ALA A 142 -3.93 -12.01 -22.93
C ALA A 142 -4.42 -10.99 -23.99
N PRO A 143 -5.59 -11.18 -24.61
CA PRO A 143 -6.11 -10.24 -25.60
C PRO A 143 -6.39 -8.88 -24.94
N ASP A 144 -5.56 -7.89 -25.26
CA ASP A 144 -5.57 -6.53 -24.68
C ASP A 144 -6.97 -5.90 -24.64
N ALA A 145 -7.78 -6.14 -25.68
CA ALA A 145 -9.08 -5.50 -25.87
C ALA A 145 -10.15 -5.87 -24.81
N GLN A 146 -10.21 -7.11 -24.33
CA GLN A 146 -11.23 -7.51 -23.32
C GLN A 146 -10.88 -7.03 -21.91
N ILE A 147 -9.59 -6.86 -21.62
CA ILE A 147 -9.11 -6.43 -20.31
C ILE A 147 -9.25 -4.91 -20.15
N ILE A 148 -9.01 -4.15 -21.22
CA ILE A 148 -9.16 -2.68 -21.24
C ILE A 148 -10.63 -2.29 -21.04
N ASP A 149 -11.57 -2.88 -21.81
CA ASP A 149 -13.00 -2.57 -21.74
C ASP A 149 -13.59 -2.77 -20.32
N TRP A 150 -13.18 -3.85 -19.65
CA TRP A 150 -13.67 -4.17 -18.31
C TRP A 150 -13.07 -3.26 -17.23
N TYR A 151 -11.79 -2.92 -17.33
CA TYR A 151 -11.13 -2.01 -16.39
C TYR A 151 -11.71 -0.59 -16.47
N GLU A 152 -11.89 -0.08 -17.69
CA GLU A 152 -12.52 1.24 -17.92
C GLU A 152 -13.97 1.27 -17.43
N SER A 153 -14.71 0.16 -17.56
CA SER A 153 -16.09 0.04 -17.06
C SER A 153 -16.22 0.16 -15.54
N PHE A 154 -15.16 -0.11 -14.76
CA PHE A 154 -15.18 -0.02 -13.30
C PHE A 154 -14.46 1.21 -12.75
N HIS A 155 -13.52 1.78 -13.51
CA HIS A 155 -12.81 3.01 -13.14
C HIS A 155 -13.79 4.15 -12.86
N GLY A 156 -13.85 4.60 -11.60
CA GLY A 156 -14.69 5.74 -11.21
C GLY A 156 -16.20 5.51 -11.29
N SER A 157 -16.64 4.24 -11.38
CA SER A 157 -18.06 3.87 -11.40
C SER A 157 -18.77 4.16 -10.06
N ASP A 158 -20.09 4.41 -10.11
CA ASP A 158 -20.95 4.73 -8.94
C ASP A 158 -20.94 3.64 -7.84
N CYS A 159 -20.50 2.42 -8.16
CA CYS A 159 -20.35 1.32 -7.22
C CYS A 159 -19.01 1.32 -6.46
N THR A 160 -18.09 2.24 -6.75
CA THR A 160 -16.81 2.36 -6.07
C THR A 160 -16.98 3.14 -4.76
N PRO A 161 -16.60 2.56 -3.60
CA PRO A 161 -16.57 3.31 -2.34
C PRO A 161 -15.76 4.59 -2.50
N LYS A 162 -16.26 5.71 -1.95
CA LYS A 162 -15.63 7.03 -2.11
C LYS A 162 -14.14 7.04 -1.78
N GLU A 163 -13.73 6.30 -0.75
CA GLU A 163 -12.33 6.22 -0.38
C GLU A 163 -11.50 5.41 -1.38
N ALA A 164 -12.04 4.31 -1.91
CA ALA A 164 -11.34 3.47 -2.88
C ALA A 164 -11.03 4.24 -4.18
N LEU A 165 -11.77 5.31 -4.50
CA LEU A 165 -11.45 6.22 -5.61
C LEU A 165 -10.05 6.83 -5.49
N ALA A 166 -9.52 7.03 -4.28
CA ALA A 166 -8.17 7.55 -4.07
C ALA A 166 -7.07 6.57 -4.52
N ALA A 167 -7.39 5.29 -4.71
CA ALA A 167 -6.45 4.29 -5.20
C ALA A 167 -6.34 4.25 -6.73
N TYR A 168 -7.12 5.04 -7.44
CA TYR A 168 -7.10 5.10 -8.90
C TYR A 168 -6.01 6.06 -9.39
N TYR A 169 -5.48 5.77 -10.57
CA TYR A 169 -4.47 6.55 -11.28
C TYR A 169 -4.88 6.68 -12.75
N ASP A 170 -4.32 7.66 -13.44
CA ASP A 170 -4.53 7.82 -14.89
C ASP A 170 -3.34 7.27 -15.71
N LYS A 171 -3.48 7.32 -17.04
CA LYS A 171 -2.49 6.85 -18.00
C LYS A 171 -1.20 7.67 -18.04
N HIS A 172 -1.21 8.92 -17.60
CA HIS A 172 -0.01 9.72 -17.46
C HIS A 172 0.82 9.27 -16.25
N GLU A 173 0.15 8.82 -15.19
CA GLU A 173 0.78 8.38 -13.95
C GLU A 173 1.29 6.93 -14.00
N ASN A 174 0.59 6.06 -14.73
CA ASN A 174 0.98 4.66 -14.92
C ASN A 174 0.57 4.17 -16.32
N PRO A 175 1.38 4.49 -17.36
CA PRO A 175 1.05 4.18 -18.75
C PRO A 175 0.80 2.69 -19.03
N ASP A 176 1.47 1.81 -18.27
CA ASP A 176 1.45 0.36 -18.43
C ASP A 176 0.37 -0.34 -17.57
N ASP A 177 -0.41 0.42 -16.79
CA ASP A 177 -1.38 -0.05 -15.79
C ASP A 177 -0.82 -1.15 -14.86
N LYS A 178 0.41 -0.98 -14.39
CA LYS A 178 1.04 -1.90 -13.44
C LYS A 178 0.34 -1.85 -12.08
N ALA A 179 0.47 -2.93 -11.31
CA ALA A 179 0.24 -2.87 -9.87
C ALA A 179 0.98 -1.65 -9.29
N SER A 180 0.35 -0.87 -8.43
CA SER A 180 0.91 0.40 -7.96
C SER A 180 0.57 0.67 -6.51
N PHE A 181 1.45 1.43 -5.85
CA PHE A 181 1.14 2.12 -4.61
C PHE A 181 0.81 3.58 -4.90
N ILE A 182 -0.26 4.08 -4.29
CA ILE A 182 -0.68 5.48 -4.36
C ILE A 182 -0.57 6.04 -2.95
N VAL A 183 0.35 6.98 -2.77
CA VAL A 183 0.67 7.57 -1.48
C VAL A 183 0.19 9.00 -1.44
N TYR A 184 -0.57 9.34 -0.41
CA TYR A 184 -0.96 10.69 -0.09
C TYR A 184 -0.25 11.08 1.20
N LEU A 185 0.52 12.16 1.17
CA LEU A 185 1.22 12.72 2.31
C LEU A 185 0.89 14.20 2.43
N ASP A 186 0.14 14.54 3.48
CA ASP A 186 -0.20 15.89 3.89
C ASP A 186 0.35 16.12 5.29
N ALA A 187 1.37 16.96 5.38
CA ALA A 187 2.00 17.29 6.64
C ALA A 187 2.55 18.72 6.62
N SER A 188 2.82 19.24 7.82
CA SER A 188 3.51 20.51 8.01
C SER A 188 4.79 20.32 8.82
N ILE A 189 5.84 20.97 8.34
CA ILE A 189 7.12 21.12 9.06
C ILE A 189 7.17 22.58 9.52
N ASP A 190 7.16 22.78 10.84
CA ASP A 190 7.16 24.11 11.48
C ASP A 190 6.08 25.08 10.97
N GLY A 191 4.88 24.56 10.72
CA GLY A 191 3.74 25.35 10.26
C GLY A 191 3.69 25.62 8.75
N LYS A 192 4.75 25.32 7.98
CA LYS A 192 4.64 25.27 6.51
C LYS A 192 4.05 23.92 6.12
N ARG A 193 2.83 23.92 5.57
CA ARG A 193 2.11 22.71 5.13
C ARG A 193 2.36 22.45 3.65
N ASN A 194 2.65 21.20 3.33
CA ASN A 194 2.86 20.71 1.98
C ASN A 194 2.04 19.44 1.74
N TYR A 195 1.81 19.12 0.47
CA TYR A 195 1.02 17.96 0.07
C TYR A 195 1.69 17.26 -1.12
N VAL A 196 1.73 15.93 -1.04
CA VAL A 196 2.18 15.05 -2.11
C VAL A 196 1.14 13.99 -2.35
N ARG A 197 0.76 13.82 -3.62
CA ARG A 197 0.22 12.57 -4.14
C ARG A 197 1.28 11.95 -5.03
N HIS A 198 1.61 10.68 -4.81
CA HIS A 198 2.61 9.96 -5.58
C HIS A 198 2.08 8.58 -5.98
N VAL A 199 2.19 8.26 -7.27
CA VAL A 199 1.91 6.92 -7.80
C VAL A 199 3.25 6.25 -8.07
N GLU A 200 3.48 5.12 -7.40
CA GLU A 200 4.66 4.27 -7.59
C GLU A 200 4.21 2.95 -8.24
N PRO A 201 4.30 2.83 -9.57
CA PRO A 201 4.11 1.57 -10.26
C PRO A 201 5.19 0.57 -9.85
N TYR A 202 4.84 -0.71 -9.83
CA TYR A 202 5.81 -1.78 -9.60
C TYR A 202 6.91 -1.69 -10.66
N SER A 203 8.16 -1.56 -10.21
CA SER A 203 9.31 -1.50 -11.11
C SER A 203 9.88 -2.90 -11.30
N ASN A 204 10.24 -3.26 -12.54
CA ASN A 204 10.88 -4.55 -12.85
C ASN A 204 12.37 -4.55 -12.44
N LYS A 205 12.77 -3.82 -11.39
CA LYS A 205 14.16 -3.83 -10.90
C LYS A 205 14.43 -5.15 -10.18
N PHE A 206 14.59 -6.21 -10.97
CA PHE A 206 15.09 -7.50 -10.52
C PHE A 206 16.40 -7.29 -9.77
N GLY A 207 16.45 -7.72 -8.50
CA GLY A 207 17.62 -7.59 -7.63
C GLY A 207 17.53 -6.50 -6.56
N SER A 208 16.48 -5.66 -6.56
CA SER A 208 16.18 -4.84 -5.38
C SER A 208 15.55 -5.71 -4.29
N TYR A 209 16.25 -5.88 -3.16
CA TYR A 209 15.71 -6.54 -1.97
C TYR A 209 14.69 -5.67 -1.21
N THR A 210 14.50 -4.41 -1.62
CA THR A 210 13.60 -3.46 -0.97
C THR A 210 12.15 -3.80 -1.33
N PRO A 211 11.27 -4.06 -0.35
CA PRO A 211 9.86 -4.28 -0.63
C PRO A 211 9.23 -3.06 -1.33
N TYR A 212 8.43 -3.28 -2.37
CA TYR A 212 7.86 -2.19 -3.20
C TYR A 212 7.12 -1.11 -2.41
N GLN A 213 6.43 -1.49 -1.32
CA GLN A 213 5.77 -0.50 -0.45
C GLN A 213 6.76 0.43 0.25
N VAL A 214 7.97 -0.05 0.59
CA VAL A 214 9.03 0.76 1.19
C VAL A 214 9.56 1.76 0.18
N GLU A 215 9.80 1.32 -1.06
CA GLU A 215 10.22 2.21 -2.16
C GLU A 215 9.19 3.33 -2.38
N ALA A 216 7.90 2.98 -2.44
CA ALA A 216 6.82 3.97 -2.58
C ALA A 216 6.78 4.98 -1.42
N ILE A 217 6.96 4.52 -0.18
CA ILE A 217 6.99 5.38 1.00
C ILE A 217 8.19 6.35 0.94
N GLU A 218 9.39 5.83 0.73
CA GLU A 218 10.63 6.63 0.69
C GLU A 218 10.59 7.65 -0.45
N ASN A 219 10.17 7.25 -1.66
CA ASN A 219 10.05 8.16 -2.80
C ASN A 219 9.04 9.28 -2.52
N SER A 220 7.93 8.97 -1.83
CA SER A 220 6.93 9.97 -1.45
C SER A 220 7.44 10.93 -0.39
N ILE A 221 8.16 10.43 0.61
CA ILE A 221 8.79 11.25 1.65
C ILE A 221 9.82 12.19 1.03
N ASN A 222 10.69 11.68 0.14
CA ASN A 222 11.69 12.50 -0.55
C ASN A 222 11.03 13.61 -1.37
N LYS A 223 9.99 13.29 -2.15
CA LYS A 223 9.20 14.29 -2.89
C LYS A 223 8.57 15.34 -1.98
N PHE A 224 8.10 14.95 -0.80
CA PHE A 224 7.52 15.89 0.17
C PHE A 224 8.58 16.81 0.77
N ILE A 225 9.73 16.25 1.15
CA ILE A 225 10.87 16.99 1.70
C ILE A 225 11.44 17.98 0.68
N ASP A 226 11.51 17.60 -0.61
CA ASP A 226 12.00 18.46 -1.69
C ASP A 226 11.20 19.76 -1.84
N GLN A 227 9.93 19.80 -1.42
CA GLN A 227 9.08 21.01 -1.44
C GLN A 227 9.46 22.05 -0.35
N TYR A 228 10.45 21.75 0.49
CA TYR A 228 10.98 22.64 1.52
C TYR A 228 12.39 23.17 1.22
N ARG A 229 13.01 22.70 0.13
CA ARG A 229 14.27 23.24 -0.41
C ARG A 229 14.01 24.50 -1.24
#